data_AF-A0A5J4QT71-F1
#
_entry.id   AF-A0A5J4QT71-F1
#
_cell.length_a   1.000
_cell.length_b   1.000
_cell.length_c   1.000
_cell.angle_alpha   90.00
_cell.angle_beta   90.00
_cell.angle_gamma   90.00
#
_symmetry.space_group_name_H-M   'P 1'
#
loop_
_entity.id
_entity.type
_entity.pdbx_description
1 polymer ?
#
loop_
_entity_poly.entity_id
_entity_poly.type
_entity_poly.pdbx_seq_one_letter_code
_entity_poly.pdbx_strand_id
1 'polypeptide(L)'
;MRGYSLVLSDELQSEYHNFIHGKSYNRELIEKLLHYYKPSILTNTAQLERICIQIDNNLYTKLRKAGYTNQTLEELVKKTDYKIILSTDKDQYPYVNINNDKIENNLSGCFFRNENRQKAIDHIAALCSKTDTIYIYDRYF
;
A
#
# COMPACT_ATOMS: atom_id res chain seq x y z
N MET A 1 2.65 11.72 14.42
CA MET A 1 1.63 10.76 13.93
C MET A 1 2.36 9.56 13.37
N ARG A 2 2.13 8.35 13.91
CA ARG A 2 2.58 7.11 13.25
C ARG A 2 1.72 6.95 12.00
N GLY A 3 2.27 7.32 10.85
CA GLY A 3 1.59 7.15 9.57
C GLY A 3 1.78 5.72 9.11
N TYR A 4 0.67 5.03 8.84
CA TYR A 4 0.71 3.71 8.23
C TYR A 4 1.45 3.79 6.90
N SER A 5 2.52 3.01 6.77
CA SER A 5 3.40 3.01 5.59
C SER A 5 3.48 1.65 4.92
N LEU A 6 3.84 1.66 3.63
CA LEU A 6 4.09 0.46 2.84
C LEU A 6 5.32 0.65 1.95
N VAL A 7 5.88 -0.46 1.47
CA VAL A 7 7.07 -0.48 0.62
C VAL A 7 6.66 -0.88 -0.79
N LEU A 8 7.31 -0.30 -1.79
CA LEU A 8 7.11 -0.65 -3.20
C LEU A 8 8.33 -1.39 -3.73
N SER A 9 8.12 -2.34 -4.65
CA SER A 9 9.17 -2.84 -5.54
C SER A 9 9.77 -1.72 -6.38
N ASP A 10 10.97 -1.93 -6.90
CA ASP A 10 11.71 -0.94 -7.70
C ASP A 10 10.91 -0.45 -8.93
N GLU A 11 10.23 -1.33 -9.67
CA GLU A 11 9.36 -0.98 -10.80
C GLU A 11 8.21 -0.05 -10.37
N LEU A 12 7.42 -0.48 -9.39
CA LEU A 12 6.30 0.30 -8.85
C LEU A 12 6.73 1.65 -8.25
N GLN A 13 7.90 1.70 -7.61
CA GLN A 13 8.45 2.93 -7.06
C GLN A 13 8.82 3.93 -8.17
N SER A 14 9.38 3.44 -9.28
CA SER A 14 9.70 4.25 -10.46
C SER A 14 8.44 4.83 -11.11
N GLU A 15 7.44 3.98 -11.36
CA GLU A 15 6.18 4.40 -11.96
C GLU A 15 5.43 5.40 -11.06
N TYR A 16 5.36 5.12 -9.76
CA TYR A 16 4.76 6.04 -8.79
C TYR A 16 5.47 7.40 -8.79
N HIS A 17 6.81 7.40 -8.84
CA HIS A 17 7.57 8.63 -8.92
C HIS A 17 7.27 9.42 -10.21
N ASN A 18 7.13 8.74 -11.35
CA ASN A 18 6.77 9.39 -12.61
C ASN A 18 5.36 10.00 -12.55
N PHE A 19 4.41 9.29 -11.96
CA PHE A 19 3.04 9.75 -11.75
C PHE A 19 2.98 11.04 -10.91
N ILE A 20 3.62 11.05 -9.72
CA ILE A 20 3.55 12.22 -8.82
C ILE A 20 4.25 13.47 -9.39
N HIS A 21 5.20 13.30 -10.32
CA HIS A 21 5.91 14.40 -10.98
C HIS A 21 5.34 14.76 -12.36
N GLY A 22 4.21 14.17 -12.75
CA GLY A 22 3.57 14.45 -14.04
C GLY A 22 4.40 14.04 -15.27
N LYS A 23 5.29 13.05 -15.12
CA LYS A 23 6.06 12.46 -16.23
C LYS A 23 5.22 11.41 -16.97
N SER A 24 5.76 10.81 -18.02
CA SER A 24 5.13 9.64 -18.65
C SER A 24 5.14 8.45 -17.67
N TYR A 25 3.99 7.80 -17.48
CA TYR A 25 3.81 6.63 -16.60
C TYR A 25 2.81 5.65 -17.22
N ASN A 26 2.86 4.40 -16.78
CA ASN A 26 1.87 3.38 -17.13
C ASN A 26 0.60 3.58 -16.29
N ARG A 27 -0.47 4.04 -16.94
CA ARG A 27 -1.75 4.33 -16.30
C ARG A 27 -2.38 3.11 -15.62
N GLU A 28 -2.41 1.97 -16.29
CA GLU A 28 -3.04 0.76 -15.76
C GLU A 28 -2.33 0.28 -14.50
N LEU A 29 -0.99 0.33 -14.50
CA LEU A 29 -0.16 -0.07 -13.37
C LEU A 29 -0.34 0.89 -12.19
N ILE A 30 -0.44 2.20 -12.44
CA ILE A 30 -0.75 3.18 -11.39
C ILE A 30 -2.15 3.00 -10.82
N GLU A 31 -3.16 2.73 -11.64
CA GLU A 31 -4.53 2.47 -11.15
C GLU A 31 -4.55 1.26 -10.22
N LYS A 32 -3.86 0.17 -10.58
CA LYS A 32 -3.70 -1.02 -9.73
C LYS A 32 -2.90 -0.73 -8.45
N LEU A 33 -1.82 0.05 -8.53
CA LEU A 33 -1.07 0.49 -7.36
C LEU A 33 -1.94 1.33 -6.41
N LEU A 34 -2.70 2.28 -6.96
CA LEU A 34 -3.56 3.19 -6.21
C LEU A 34 -4.71 2.47 -5.53
N HIS A 35 -5.18 1.34 -6.07
CA HIS A 35 -6.13 0.47 -5.39
C HIS A 35 -5.62 0.03 -4.01
N TYR A 36 -4.32 -0.25 -3.86
CA TYR A 36 -3.70 -0.64 -2.59
C TYR A 36 -3.11 0.54 -1.80
N TYR A 37 -3.18 1.76 -2.34
CA TYR A 37 -2.43 2.89 -1.82
C TYR A 37 -2.82 3.26 -0.40
N LYS A 38 -1.77 3.57 0.38
CA LYS A 38 -1.86 4.16 1.71
C LYS A 38 -1.03 5.46 1.69
N PRO A 39 -1.38 6.46 2.51
CA PRO A 39 -0.82 7.80 2.40
C PRO A 39 0.71 7.91 2.51
N SER A 40 1.39 6.90 3.06
CA SER A 40 2.84 6.91 3.24
C SER A 40 3.49 5.72 2.53
N ILE A 41 4.47 6.01 1.66
CA ILE A 41 5.37 5.03 1.05
C ILE A 41 6.76 5.21 1.67
N LEU A 42 7.32 4.12 2.20
CA LEU A 42 8.67 4.10 2.75
C LEU A 42 9.65 3.60 1.68
N THR A 43 10.72 4.37 1.45
CA THR A 43 11.80 4.05 0.50
C THR A 43 13.17 4.34 1.16
N ASN A 44 14.26 4.04 0.47
CA ASN A 44 15.63 4.33 0.90
C ASN A 44 16.49 4.86 -0.26
N THR A 45 17.66 5.43 0.07
CA THR A 45 18.51 6.04 -0.96
C THR A 45 19.01 5.03 -1.98
N ALA A 46 19.38 3.81 -1.56
CA ALA A 46 19.86 2.77 -2.46
C ALA A 46 18.80 2.35 -3.48
N GLN A 47 17.52 2.27 -3.10
CA GLN A 47 16.43 1.98 -4.02
C GLN A 47 16.31 3.08 -5.08
N LEU A 48 16.27 4.34 -4.65
CA LEU A 48 16.14 5.49 -5.56
C LEU A 48 17.33 5.58 -6.54
N GLU A 49 18.53 5.27 -6.07
CA GLU A 49 19.75 5.18 -6.89
C GLU A 49 19.66 4.04 -7.92
N ARG A 50 19.19 2.84 -7.52
CA ARG A 50 19.02 1.69 -8.44
C ARG A 50 18.04 1.98 -9.58
N ILE A 51 16.96 2.71 -9.29
CA ILE A 51 15.95 3.09 -10.28
C ILE A 51 16.26 4.41 -10.99
N CYS A 52 17.47 4.93 -10.83
CA CYS A 52 17.98 6.13 -11.51
C CYS A 52 17.13 7.40 -11.28
N ILE A 53 16.45 7.51 -10.12
CA ILE A 53 15.71 8.72 -9.76
C ILE A 53 16.68 9.76 -9.20
N GLN A 54 16.64 10.96 -9.78
CA GLN A 54 17.37 12.12 -9.25
C GLN A 54 16.75 12.54 -7.91
N ILE A 55 17.48 12.28 -6.82
CA ILE A 55 17.01 12.56 -5.46
C ILE A 55 17.29 14.03 -5.13
N ASP A 56 16.26 14.76 -4.70
CA ASP A 56 16.43 16.08 -4.11
C ASP A 56 17.32 15.98 -2.86
N ASN A 57 18.32 16.88 -2.72
CA ASN A 57 19.22 16.94 -1.57
C ASN A 57 18.51 16.94 -0.21
N ASN A 58 17.33 17.55 -0.12
CA ASN A 58 16.49 17.57 1.08
C ASN A 58 15.93 16.18 1.40
N LEU A 59 15.40 15.47 0.40
CA LEU A 59 14.91 14.10 0.55
C LEU A 59 16.06 13.14 0.91
N TYR A 60 17.19 13.27 0.22
CA TYR A 60 18.39 12.49 0.50
C TYR A 60 18.85 12.65 1.95
N THR A 61 18.95 13.90 2.42
CA THR A 61 19.34 14.22 3.80
C THR A 61 18.35 13.66 4.82
N LYS A 62 17.03 13.75 4.54
CA LYS A 62 15.98 13.20 5.41
C LYS A 62 16.08 11.67 5.53
N LEU A 63 16.22 10.97 4.41
CA LEU A 63 16.36 9.50 4.40
C LEU A 63 17.61 9.06 5.15
N ARG A 64 18.75 9.72 4.91
CA ARG A 64 20.01 9.41 5.60
C ARG A 64 19.94 9.67 7.10
N LYS A 65 19.35 10.81 7.54
CA LYS A 65 19.14 11.11 8.96
C LYS A 65 18.23 10.09 9.66
N ALA A 66 17.25 9.55 8.93
CA ALA A 66 16.37 8.50 9.44
C ALA A 66 16.98 7.09 9.35
N GLY A 67 18.20 6.95 8.81
CA GLY A 67 18.90 5.68 8.66
C GLY A 67 18.38 4.80 7.52
N TYR A 68 17.68 5.36 6.53
CA TYR A 68 17.17 4.66 5.35
C TYR A 68 18.12 4.82 4.17
N THR A 69 19.18 4.01 4.17
CA THR A 69 20.24 4.09 3.16
C THR A 69 20.27 2.83 2.29
N ASN A 70 20.79 1.73 2.83
CA ASN A 70 21.18 0.55 2.07
C ASN A 70 20.36 -0.70 2.40
N GLN A 71 19.23 -0.55 3.09
CA GLN A 71 18.40 -1.71 3.46
C GLN A 71 17.82 -2.39 2.22
N THR A 72 17.67 -3.71 2.32
CA THR A 72 16.82 -4.47 1.41
C THR A 72 15.34 -4.07 1.60
N LEU A 73 14.48 -4.41 0.63
CA LEU A 73 13.04 -4.11 0.75
C LEU A 73 12.43 -4.89 1.92
N GLU A 74 12.91 -6.11 2.17
CA GLU A 74 12.51 -7.02 3.24
C GLU A 74 12.95 -6.52 4.62
N GLU A 75 14.07 -5.80 4.72
CA GLU A 75 14.45 -5.11 5.95
C GLU A 75 13.64 -3.83 6.16
N LEU A 76 13.33 -3.12 5.07
CA LEU A 76 12.57 -1.89 5.10
C LEU A 76 11.11 -2.16 5.52
N VAL A 77 10.51 -3.23 5.00
CA VAL A 77 9.13 -3.62 5.31
C VAL A 77 8.95 -4.01 6.78
N LYS A 78 10.00 -4.53 7.43
CA LYS A 78 9.97 -4.80 8.89
C LYS A 78 9.77 -3.53 9.71
N LYS A 79 10.03 -2.34 9.15
CA LYS A 79 9.82 -1.05 9.81
C LYS A 79 8.46 -0.42 9.53
N THR A 80 7.68 -0.96 8.58
CA THR A 80 6.34 -0.46 8.26
C THR A 80 5.27 -1.15 9.12
N ASP A 81 4.07 -0.60 9.21
CA ASP A 81 2.99 -1.21 9.98
C ASP A 81 2.34 -2.39 9.24
N TYR A 82 2.14 -2.26 7.92
CA TYR A 82 1.45 -3.28 7.13
C TYR A 82 2.30 -4.52 6.83
N LYS A 83 3.63 -4.45 6.96
CA LYS A 83 4.56 -5.57 6.67
C LYS A 83 4.41 -6.16 5.26
N ILE A 84 3.90 -5.37 4.29
CA ILE A 84 3.73 -5.76 2.90
C ILE A 84 4.59 -4.92 1.94
N ILE A 85 5.04 -5.57 0.88
CA ILE A 85 5.74 -4.96 -0.26
C ILE A 85 4.85 -5.13 -1.48
N LEU A 86 4.39 -4.04 -2.10
CA LEU A 86 3.67 -4.15 -3.36
C LEU A 86 4.65 -4.48 -4.50
N SER A 87 4.27 -5.42 -5.36
CA SER A 87 5.07 -5.90 -6.49
C SER A 87 4.16 -6.28 -7.68
N THR A 88 4.75 -6.41 -8.85
CA THR A 88 4.10 -6.91 -10.09
C THR A 88 4.41 -8.38 -10.37
N ASP A 89 5.51 -8.88 -9.82
CA ASP A 89 6.18 -10.14 -10.18
C ASP A 89 6.30 -11.16 -9.04
N LYS A 90 6.03 -10.74 -7.80
CA LYS A 90 6.16 -11.58 -6.60
C LYS A 90 4.86 -11.65 -5.82
N ASP A 91 4.53 -12.86 -5.39
CA ASP A 91 3.26 -13.20 -4.74
C ASP A 91 3.46 -13.95 -3.41
N GLN A 92 4.72 -14.12 -2.98
CA GLN A 92 5.07 -14.76 -1.72
C GLN A 92 5.29 -13.71 -0.64
N TYR A 93 4.69 -13.91 0.54
CA TYR A 93 4.89 -13.02 1.69
C TYR A 93 6.38 -12.71 1.93
N PRO A 94 6.78 -11.44 2.09
CA PRO A 94 5.95 -10.25 2.34
C PRO A 94 5.44 -9.50 1.11
N TYR A 95 5.53 -10.08 -0.08
CA TYR A 95 5.06 -9.44 -1.31
C TYR A 95 3.55 -9.60 -1.52
N VAL A 96 2.94 -8.55 -2.07
CA VAL A 96 1.56 -8.54 -2.55
C VAL A 96 1.59 -8.15 -4.03
N ASN A 97 1.15 -9.06 -4.89
CA ASN A 97 1.10 -8.84 -6.33
C ASN A 97 -0.12 -7.98 -6.70
N ILE A 98 0.12 -6.76 -7.19
CA ILE A 98 -0.97 -5.83 -7.54
C ILE A 98 -1.84 -6.31 -8.70
N ASN A 99 -1.41 -7.32 -9.45
CA ASN A 99 -2.14 -7.86 -10.58
C ASN A 99 -3.13 -8.96 -10.20
N ASN A 100 -2.83 -9.84 -9.23
CA ASN A 100 -3.63 -11.03 -8.92
C ASN A 100 -3.27 -11.69 -7.56
N ASP A 101 -3.21 -10.92 -6.48
CA ASP A 101 -3.00 -11.50 -5.14
C ASP A 101 -4.32 -11.83 -4.41
N LYS A 102 -4.22 -12.67 -3.38
CA LYS A 102 -5.30 -13.00 -2.43
C LYS A 102 -5.47 -11.95 -1.34
N ILE A 103 -4.45 -11.13 -1.09
CA ILE A 103 -4.51 -10.07 -0.07
C ILE A 103 -5.19 -8.84 -0.68
N GLU A 104 -6.42 -8.55 -0.23
CA GLU A 104 -7.24 -7.42 -0.71
C GLU A 104 -7.14 -6.17 0.18
N ASN A 105 -7.39 -5.00 -0.43
CA ASN A 105 -7.53 -3.74 0.31
C ASN A 105 -8.98 -3.54 0.78
N ASN A 106 -9.27 -3.99 2.01
CA ASN A 106 -10.61 -3.93 2.58
C ASN A 106 -10.96 -2.58 3.24
N LEU A 107 -12.21 -2.16 3.07
CA LEU A 107 -12.82 -1.08 3.86
C LEU A 107 -13.34 -1.65 5.19
N SER A 108 -12.73 -1.26 6.31
CA SER A 108 -13.15 -1.68 7.65
C SER A 108 -13.72 -0.53 8.47
N GLY A 109 -14.70 -0.80 9.33
CA GLY A 109 -15.23 0.14 10.32
C GLY A 109 -15.39 -0.51 11.69
N CYS A 110 -15.12 0.24 12.77
CA CYS A 110 -15.35 -0.18 14.15
C CYS A 110 -16.44 0.71 14.76
N PHE A 111 -17.41 0.10 15.44
CA PHE A 111 -18.55 0.81 16.06
C PHE A 111 -18.68 0.42 17.54
N PHE A 112 -18.39 1.35 18.44
CA PHE A 112 -18.52 1.17 19.88
C PHE A 112 -19.99 1.06 20.31
N ARG A 113 -20.25 0.57 21.54
CA ARG A 113 -21.60 0.18 22.01
C ARG A 113 -22.72 1.18 21.69
N ASN A 114 -22.46 2.47 21.90
CA ASN A 114 -23.45 3.55 21.73
C ASN A 114 -23.33 4.32 20.40
N GLU A 115 -22.46 3.91 19.48
CA GLU A 115 -22.34 4.57 18.17
C GLU A 115 -23.47 4.15 17.24
N ASN A 116 -23.95 5.12 16.46
CA ASN A 116 -24.94 4.88 15.42
C ASN A 116 -24.31 4.04 14.29
N ARG A 117 -24.96 2.91 13.97
CA ARG A 117 -24.49 1.94 12.97
C ARG A 117 -25.21 2.06 11.62
N GLN A 118 -26.10 3.04 11.47
CA GLN A 118 -26.94 3.18 10.29
C GLN A 118 -26.10 3.25 9.00
N LYS A 119 -25.00 4.02 9.02
CA LYS A 119 -24.09 4.09 7.86
C LYS A 119 -23.50 2.73 7.47
N ALA A 120 -23.12 1.89 8.43
CA ALA A 120 -22.61 0.55 8.12
C ALA A 120 -23.73 -0.36 7.63
N ILE A 121 -24.92 -0.27 8.22
CA ILE A 121 -26.11 -1.01 7.79
C ILE A 121 -26.45 -0.63 6.34
N ASP A 122 -26.53 0.66 6.02
CA ASP A 122 -26.82 1.16 4.68
C ASP A 122 -25.75 0.72 3.68
N HIS A 123 -24.47 0.77 4.07
CA HIS A 123 -23.37 0.32 3.22
C HIS A 123 -23.43 -1.19 2.95
N ILE A 124 -23.62 -2.01 3.99
CA ILE A 124 -23.78 -3.46 3.85
C ILE A 124 -25.02 -3.77 2.99
N ALA A 125 -26.16 -3.11 3.24
CA ALA A 125 -27.37 -3.28 2.47
C ALA A 125 -27.15 -2.94 0.99
N ALA A 126 -26.41 -1.86 0.70
CA ALA A 126 -26.02 -1.51 -0.67
C ALA A 126 -25.12 -2.58 -1.32
N LEU A 127 -24.11 -3.10 -0.60
CA LEU A 127 -23.27 -4.20 -1.06
C LEU A 127 -24.08 -5.48 -1.35
N CYS A 128 -25.11 -5.74 -0.54
CA CYS A 128 -25.97 -6.91 -0.66
C CYS A 128 -27.05 -6.79 -1.76
N SER A 129 -27.24 -5.60 -2.35
CA SER A 129 -28.37 -5.33 -3.24
C SER A 129 -28.40 -6.14 -4.55
N LYS A 130 -27.27 -6.71 -4.97
CA LYS A 130 -27.12 -7.48 -6.23
C LYS A 130 -26.28 -8.75 -6.07
N THR A 131 -26.13 -9.27 -4.86
CA THR A 131 -25.31 -10.47 -4.60
C THR A 131 -26.18 -11.70 -4.40
N ASP A 132 -25.83 -12.79 -5.08
CA ASP A 132 -26.55 -14.06 -4.99
C ASP A 132 -26.12 -14.91 -3.79
N THR A 133 -24.98 -14.60 -3.17
CA THR A 133 -24.44 -15.36 -2.03
C THR A 133 -23.61 -14.45 -1.12
N ILE A 134 -23.77 -14.63 0.20
CA ILE A 134 -23.04 -13.88 1.24
C ILE A 134 -22.39 -14.91 2.16
N TYR A 135 -21.07 -14.77 2.38
CA TYR A 135 -20.33 -15.54 3.37
C TYR A 135 -20.02 -14.66 4.57
N ILE A 136 -20.47 -15.10 5.75
CA ILE A 136 -20.14 -14.46 7.02
C ILE A 136 -19.17 -15.39 7.73
N TYR A 137 -17.97 -14.90 8.03
CA TYR A 137 -16.98 -15.60 8.82
C TYR A 137 -16.80 -14.89 10.15
N ASP A 138 -17.17 -15.58 11.23
CA ASP A 138 -16.85 -15.18 12.59
C ASP A 138 -15.95 -16.27 13.19
N ARG A 139 -14.80 -15.87 13.72
CA ARG A 139 -13.84 -16.80 14.35
C ARG A 139 -14.25 -17.17 15.78
N TYR A 140 -15.18 -16.43 16.38
CA TYR A 140 -15.57 -16.56 17.79
C TYR A 140 -17.02 -16.99 17.99
N PHE A 141 -17.73 -17.32 16.91
CA PHE A 141 -19.09 -17.89 16.93
C PHE A 141 -19.07 -19.37 16.55
#